data_AF-A0A963G993-F1
#
_entry.id   AF-A0A963G993-F1
#
_cell.length_a   1.000
_cell.length_b   1.000
_cell.length_c   1.000
_cell.angle_alpha   90.00
_cell.angle_beta   90.00
_cell.angle_gamma   90.00
#
_symmetry.space_group_name_H-M   'P 1'
#
loop_
_entity.id
_entity.type
_entity.pdbx_description
1 polymer ?
#
loop_
_entity_poly.entity_id
_entity_poly.type
_entity_poly.pdbx_seq_one_letter_code
_entity_poly.pdbx_strand_id
1 'polypeptide(L)'
;MQTYTASDGQALHVKVLGQGPAVIFLHAWTASHRDWLRCADALAGEYRCFCWDARAHGGHMLTVESEPDVGRMAEDLHDLIDHFHLTKPLLLGHSMGALTIWEYIRRYGCGNVGKLCFVDQSPKLITDHDWKHGIYGDFSAARNSDLIALMEQDFTAAVVRLVAEGRNSRNRESCTGKSR
;
A
#
# COMPACT_ATOMS: atom_id res chain seq x y z
N MET A 1 19.51 -3.81 8.39
CA MET A 1 18.63 -3.33 7.32
C MET A 1 19.41 -3.43 6.03
N GLN A 2 18.79 -3.78 4.90
CA GLN A 2 19.41 -3.63 3.58
C GLN A 2 18.86 -2.37 2.92
N THR A 3 19.56 -1.89 1.88
CA THR A 3 19.08 -0.81 1.03
C THR A 3 19.15 -1.22 -0.43
N TYR A 4 18.24 -0.70 -1.24
CA TYR A 4 18.34 -0.74 -2.70
C TYR A 4 18.23 0.69 -3.23
N THR A 5 18.85 0.93 -4.38
CA THR A 5 18.78 2.23 -5.06
C THR A 5 17.67 2.18 -6.09
N ALA A 6 16.67 3.04 -5.93
CA ALA A 6 15.61 3.21 -6.91
C ALA A 6 16.13 3.89 -8.17
N SER A 7 15.36 3.83 -9.26
CA SER A 7 15.69 4.36 -10.58
C SER A 7 15.94 5.87 -10.62
N ASP A 8 15.43 6.64 -9.65
CA ASP A 8 15.70 8.07 -9.48
C ASP A 8 16.95 8.36 -8.62
N GLY A 9 17.65 7.31 -8.18
CA GLY A 9 18.84 7.41 -7.32
C GLY A 9 18.53 7.43 -5.82
N GLN A 10 17.26 7.41 -5.39
CA GLN A 10 16.92 7.36 -3.97
C GLN A 10 17.29 6.00 -3.36
N ALA A 11 18.05 6.01 -2.27
CA ALA A 11 18.28 4.80 -1.47
C ALA A 11 17.06 4.54 -0.58
N LEU A 12 16.48 3.34 -0.67
CA LEU A 12 15.32 2.92 0.10
C LEU A 12 15.65 1.71 0.98
N HIS A 13 15.07 1.70 2.18
CA HIS A 13 15.31 0.65 3.17
C HIS A 13 14.41 -0.57 2.93
N VAL A 14 14.98 -1.75 3.10
CA VAL A 14 14.24 -3.00 3.11
C VAL A 14 14.79 -3.94 4.17
N LYS A 15 13.91 -4.48 5.00
CA LYS A 15 14.22 -5.57 5.91
C LYS A 15 13.90 -6.90 5.21
N VAL A 16 14.93 -7.72 5.04
CA VAL A 16 14.81 -9.05 4.44
C VAL A 16 14.95 -10.11 5.54
N LEU A 17 14.01 -11.07 5.57
CA LEU A 17 14.03 -12.23 6.48
C LEU A 17 13.74 -13.52 5.70
N GLY A 18 14.22 -14.65 6.22
CA GLY A 18 13.93 -15.96 5.64
C GLY A 18 14.59 -16.23 4.28
N GLN A 19 14.16 -17.31 3.65
CA GLN A 19 14.60 -17.80 2.34
C GLN A 19 13.43 -18.46 1.60
N GLY A 20 13.57 -18.68 0.30
CA GLY A 20 12.52 -19.30 -0.52
C GLY A 20 11.74 -18.31 -1.41
N PRO A 21 10.49 -18.62 -1.79
CA PRO A 21 9.66 -17.75 -2.61
C PRO A 21 9.49 -16.36 -1.97
N ALA A 22 9.48 -15.32 -2.81
CA ALA A 22 9.49 -13.95 -2.32
C ALA A 22 8.08 -13.46 -1.93
N VAL A 23 7.99 -12.77 -0.80
CA VAL A 23 6.83 -11.99 -0.37
C VAL A 23 7.27 -10.57 -0.09
N ILE A 24 6.63 -9.58 -0.71
CA ILE A 24 6.89 -8.16 -0.46
C ILE A 24 5.72 -7.59 0.34
N PHE A 25 6.04 -6.95 1.45
CA PHE A 25 5.08 -6.33 2.35
C PHE A 25 5.15 -4.80 2.25
N LEU A 26 4.03 -4.19 1.87
CA LEU A 26 3.86 -2.75 1.69
C LEU A 26 2.97 -2.18 2.79
N HIS A 27 3.54 -1.35 3.66
CA HIS A 27 2.87 -0.78 4.82
C HIS A 27 1.89 0.37 4.46
N ALA A 28 1.06 0.77 5.42
CA ALA A 28 0.14 1.90 5.28
C ALA A 28 0.85 3.26 5.46
N TRP A 29 0.15 4.34 5.13
CA TRP A 29 0.64 5.69 5.39
C TRP A 29 0.91 5.89 6.89
N THR A 30 1.94 6.68 7.24
CA THR A 30 2.46 6.90 8.61
C THR A 30 3.13 5.68 9.29
N ALA A 31 3.16 4.52 8.63
CA ALA A 31 3.80 3.31 9.14
C ALA A 31 5.23 3.10 8.58
N SER A 32 5.80 1.92 8.82
CA SER A 32 7.11 1.48 8.33
C SER A 32 7.13 -0.05 8.18
N HIS A 33 8.25 -0.63 7.74
CA HIS A 33 8.51 -2.06 7.69
C HIS A 33 8.19 -2.79 9.02
N ARG A 34 8.22 -2.07 10.15
CA ARG A 34 7.99 -2.61 11.50
C ARG A 34 6.62 -3.25 11.67
N ASP A 35 5.60 -2.75 10.98
CA ASP A 35 4.22 -3.26 11.06
C ASP A 35 4.13 -4.71 10.57
N TRP A 36 5.02 -5.10 9.66
CA TRP A 36 5.03 -6.42 9.05
C TRP A 36 5.94 -7.42 9.74
N LEU A 37 6.79 -7.01 10.69
CA LEU A 37 7.81 -7.91 11.26
C LEU A 37 7.21 -9.17 11.88
N ARG A 38 6.07 -9.07 12.57
CA ARG A 38 5.41 -10.26 13.15
C ARG A 38 4.90 -11.23 12.07
N CYS A 39 4.34 -10.71 10.98
CA CYS A 39 3.88 -11.53 9.86
C CYS A 39 5.08 -12.15 9.12
N ALA A 40 6.12 -11.36 8.88
CA ALA A 40 7.33 -11.80 8.21
C ALA A 40 8.09 -12.86 9.03
N ASP A 41 8.19 -12.70 10.34
CA ASP A 41 8.80 -13.69 11.24
C ASP A 41 8.04 -15.03 11.19
N ALA A 42 6.70 -14.99 11.17
CA ALA A 42 5.87 -16.18 11.07
C ALA A 42 6.02 -16.90 9.72
N LEU A 43 6.36 -16.17 8.65
CA LEU A 43 6.50 -16.71 7.28
C LEU A 43 7.97 -17.01 6.90
N ALA A 44 8.93 -16.54 7.67
CA ALA A 44 10.37 -16.61 7.34
C ALA A 44 10.93 -18.05 7.23
N GLY A 45 10.23 -19.04 7.78
CA GLY A 45 10.59 -20.45 7.63
C GLY A 45 10.33 -21.03 6.23
N GLU A 46 9.43 -20.41 5.46
CA GLU A 46 8.98 -20.92 4.15
C GLU A 46 9.15 -19.89 3.02
N TYR A 47 9.24 -18.60 3.37
CA TYR A 47 9.28 -17.49 2.43
C TYR A 47 10.45 -16.55 2.71
N ARG A 48 10.95 -15.93 1.63
CA ARG A 48 11.86 -14.78 1.70
C ARG A 48 11.01 -13.51 1.78
N CYS A 49 10.94 -12.93 2.96
CA CYS A 49 10.08 -11.79 3.28
C CYS A 49 10.84 -10.47 3.11
N PHE A 50 10.30 -9.55 2.31
CA PHE A 50 10.81 -8.21 2.05
C PHE A 50 9.85 -7.18 2.64
N CYS A 51 10.18 -6.62 3.80
CA CYS A 51 9.41 -5.55 4.41
C CYS A 51 10.08 -4.23 4.06
N TRP A 52 9.50 -3.46 3.13
CA TRP A 52 10.09 -2.20 2.71
C TRP A 52 9.73 -1.06 3.66
N ASP A 53 10.51 0.02 3.64
CA ASP A 53 10.03 1.34 4.01
C ASP A 53 9.74 2.10 2.72
N ALA A 54 8.48 2.45 2.47
CA ALA A 54 8.10 3.27 1.34
C ALA A 54 8.81 4.63 1.40
N ARG A 55 9.07 5.26 0.25
CA ARG A 55 9.71 6.58 0.20
C ARG A 55 9.05 7.58 1.17
N ALA A 56 9.87 8.43 1.79
CA ALA A 56 9.49 9.36 2.85
C ALA A 56 8.95 8.73 4.15
N HIS A 57 9.11 7.42 4.36
CA HIS A 57 8.72 6.72 5.59
C HIS A 57 9.93 6.02 6.23
N GLY A 58 9.76 5.36 7.38
CA GLY A 58 10.82 4.53 7.97
C GLY A 58 12.13 5.26 8.35
N GLY A 59 12.12 6.60 8.37
CA GLY A 59 13.25 7.43 8.79
C GLY A 59 14.32 7.68 7.73
N HIS A 60 14.11 7.38 6.44
CA HIS A 60 15.03 7.82 5.39
C HIS A 60 14.67 9.23 4.90
N MET A 61 15.69 10.08 4.81
CA MET A 61 15.57 11.40 4.18
C MET A 61 15.56 11.24 2.66
N LEU A 62 14.67 11.97 1.99
CA LEU A 62 14.73 12.08 0.55
C LEU A 62 15.93 12.95 0.16
N THR A 63 16.76 12.43 -0.74
CA THR A 63 17.92 13.13 -1.31
C THR A 63 17.71 13.47 -2.79
N VAL A 64 16.50 13.23 -3.28
CA VAL A 64 16.06 13.45 -4.66
C VAL A 64 14.91 14.44 -4.67
N GLU A 65 14.65 15.06 -5.81
CA GLU A 65 13.56 16.05 -5.98
C GLU A 65 12.21 15.40 -6.31
N SER A 66 12.18 14.10 -6.60
CA SER A 66 10.94 13.39 -6.96
C SER A 66 9.93 13.39 -5.81
N GLU A 67 8.69 13.73 -6.13
CA GLU A 67 7.61 13.76 -5.14
C GLU A 67 7.30 12.34 -4.63
N PRO A 68 6.96 12.18 -3.34
CA PRO A 68 6.60 10.88 -2.77
C PRO A 68 5.15 10.51 -3.06
N ASP A 69 4.75 10.51 -4.34
CA ASP A 69 3.43 10.08 -4.77
C ASP A 69 3.33 8.55 -4.98
N VAL A 70 2.10 8.05 -5.11
CA VAL A 70 1.80 6.62 -5.29
C VAL A 70 2.41 6.07 -6.58
N GLY A 71 2.44 6.89 -7.64
CA GLY A 71 3.03 6.54 -8.91
C GLY A 71 4.51 6.24 -8.79
N ARG A 72 5.23 7.11 -8.08
CA ARG A 72 6.63 6.92 -7.78
C ARG A 72 6.89 5.75 -6.82
N MET A 73 6.01 5.52 -5.84
CA MET A 73 6.07 4.30 -5.02
C MET A 73 5.89 3.02 -5.84
N ALA A 74 5.05 3.03 -6.88
CA ALA A 74 4.88 1.87 -7.75
C ALA A 74 6.13 1.59 -8.61
N GLU A 75 6.84 2.64 -9.02
CA GLU A 75 8.17 2.52 -9.65
C GLU A 75 9.19 1.93 -8.67
N ASP A 76 9.23 2.41 -7.42
CA ASP A 76 10.13 1.84 -6.42
C ASP A 76 9.86 0.36 -6.13
N LEU A 77 8.59 -0.05 -6.14
CA LEU A 77 8.23 -1.46 -6.02
C LEU A 77 8.77 -2.27 -7.21
N HIS A 78 8.70 -1.72 -8.42
CA HIS A 78 9.29 -2.33 -9.60
C HIS A 78 10.81 -2.44 -9.48
N ASP A 79 11.46 -1.35 -9.07
CA ASP A 79 12.91 -1.30 -8.86
C ASP A 79 13.37 -2.30 -7.79
N LEU A 80 12.60 -2.51 -6.73
CA LEU A 80 12.87 -3.53 -5.72
C LEU A 80 12.82 -4.94 -6.32
N ILE A 81 11.77 -5.24 -7.10
CA ILE A 81 11.60 -6.54 -7.76
C ILE A 81 12.81 -6.83 -8.67
N ASP A 82 13.22 -5.84 -9.46
CA ASP A 82 14.33 -5.96 -10.39
C ASP A 82 15.68 -6.06 -9.66
N HIS A 83 15.91 -5.21 -8.66
CA HIS A 83 17.14 -5.17 -7.87
C HIS A 83 17.44 -6.52 -7.19
N PHE A 84 16.42 -7.18 -6.66
CA PHE A 84 16.57 -8.49 -6.01
C PHE A 84 16.33 -9.67 -6.95
N HIS A 85 16.11 -9.41 -8.25
CA HIS A 85 15.85 -10.41 -9.29
C HIS A 85 14.70 -11.36 -8.92
N LEU A 86 13.61 -10.81 -8.38
CA LEU A 86 12.49 -11.59 -7.87
C LEU A 86 11.61 -12.11 -9.01
N THR A 87 11.44 -13.43 -9.06
CA THR A 87 10.54 -14.05 -10.03
C THR A 87 9.16 -14.24 -9.42
N LYS A 88 8.16 -13.48 -9.92
CA LYS A 88 6.76 -13.58 -9.50
C LYS A 88 6.55 -13.51 -7.98
N PRO A 89 7.03 -12.46 -7.28
CA PRO A 89 6.80 -12.30 -5.86
C PRO A 89 5.31 -12.22 -5.51
N LEU A 90 4.97 -12.63 -4.30
CA LEU A 90 3.69 -12.37 -3.68
C LEU A 90 3.71 -10.93 -3.15
N LEU A 91 2.70 -10.12 -3.47
CA LEU A 91 2.59 -8.75 -2.99
C LEU A 91 1.48 -8.66 -1.94
N LEU A 92 1.79 -8.10 -0.79
CA LEU A 92 0.84 -7.84 0.28
C LEU A 92 0.89 -6.37 0.65
N GLY A 93 -0.23 -5.65 0.47
CA GLY A 93 -0.31 -4.22 0.73
C GLY A 93 -1.46 -3.88 1.67
N HIS A 94 -1.22 -2.95 2.59
CA HIS A 94 -2.24 -2.37 3.47
C HIS A 94 -2.46 -0.89 3.13
N SER A 95 -3.72 -0.49 2.90
CA SER A 95 -4.12 0.90 2.63
C SER A 95 -3.24 1.53 1.52
N MET A 96 -2.39 2.50 1.84
CA MET A 96 -1.37 3.07 0.93
C MET A 96 -0.57 2.00 0.18
N GLY A 97 -0.08 0.97 0.86
CA GLY A 97 0.67 -0.11 0.23
C GLY A 97 -0.15 -0.92 -0.77
N ALA A 98 -1.45 -1.10 -0.52
CA ALA A 98 -2.35 -1.72 -1.49
C ALA A 98 -2.65 -0.79 -2.67
N LEU A 99 -2.76 0.52 -2.45
CA LEU A 99 -2.90 1.51 -3.50
C LEU A 99 -1.66 1.54 -4.41
N THR A 100 -0.46 1.39 -3.83
CA THR A 100 0.79 1.20 -4.58
C THR A 100 0.75 -0.06 -5.45
N ILE A 101 0.23 -1.19 -4.95
CA ILE A 101 0.07 -2.41 -5.75
C ILE A 101 -0.91 -2.17 -6.91
N TRP A 102 -2.04 -1.49 -6.67
CA TRP A 102 -3.01 -1.18 -7.73
C TRP A 102 -2.37 -0.31 -8.83
N GLU A 103 -1.59 0.69 -8.45
CA GLU A 103 -0.86 1.55 -9.38
C GLU A 103 0.23 0.77 -10.13
N TYR A 104 0.95 -0.15 -9.46
CA TYR A 104 1.88 -1.06 -10.11
C TYR A 104 1.18 -1.91 -11.17
N ILE A 105 0.03 -2.51 -10.85
CA ILE A 105 -0.74 -3.31 -11.81
C ILE A 105 -1.20 -2.47 -12.99
N ARG A 106 -1.65 -1.23 -12.74
CA ARG A 106 -2.05 -0.30 -13.80
C ARG A 106 -0.91 -0.02 -14.78
N ARG A 107 0.34 0.06 -14.30
CA ARG A 107 1.53 0.38 -15.11
C ARG A 107 2.19 -0.83 -15.76
N TYR A 108 2.37 -1.90 -15.00
CA TYR A 108 3.20 -3.06 -15.38
C TYR A 108 2.39 -4.35 -15.58
N GLY A 109 1.09 -4.34 -15.28
CA GLY A 109 0.23 -5.52 -15.33
C GLY A 109 0.56 -6.55 -14.24
N CYS A 110 0.01 -7.76 -14.38
CA CYS A 110 0.17 -8.84 -13.41
C CYS A 110 1.19 -9.93 -13.84
N GLY A 111 1.85 -9.79 -14.99
CA GLY A 111 2.70 -10.86 -15.56
C GLY A 111 3.89 -11.25 -14.69
N ASN A 112 4.44 -10.27 -13.97
CA ASN A 112 5.64 -10.41 -13.13
C ASN A 112 5.34 -10.59 -11.63
N VAL A 113 4.08 -10.82 -11.24
CA VAL A 113 3.67 -11.02 -9.85
C VAL A 113 2.96 -12.37 -9.68
N GLY A 114 3.14 -13.01 -8.53
CA GLY A 114 2.63 -14.36 -8.28
C GLY A 114 1.22 -14.39 -7.69
N LYS A 115 1.03 -13.73 -6.55
CA LYS A 115 -0.28 -13.54 -5.91
C LYS A 115 -0.34 -12.15 -5.28
N LEU A 116 -1.55 -11.69 -5.03
CA LEU A 116 -1.84 -10.36 -4.51
C LEU A 116 -2.72 -10.48 -3.27
N CYS A 117 -2.41 -9.73 -2.24
CA CYS A 117 -3.20 -9.60 -1.02
C CYS A 117 -3.39 -8.12 -0.70
N PHE A 118 -4.64 -7.67 -0.68
CA PHE A 118 -5.02 -6.30 -0.40
C PHE A 118 -5.71 -6.24 0.96
N VAL A 119 -5.19 -5.40 1.85
CA VAL A 119 -5.76 -5.16 3.17
C VAL A 119 -6.34 -3.74 3.17
N ASP A 120 -7.65 -3.65 3.38
CA ASP A 120 -8.39 -2.41 3.59
C ASP A 120 -8.21 -1.33 2.50
N GLN A 121 -8.18 -1.76 1.23
CA GLN A 121 -8.05 -0.84 0.10
C GLN A 121 -8.72 -1.39 -1.17
N SER A 122 -9.81 -0.73 -1.56
CA SER A 122 -10.52 -1.02 -2.82
C SER A 122 -9.69 -0.58 -4.05
N PRO A 123 -9.81 -1.28 -5.21
CA PRO A 123 -9.26 -0.82 -6.49
C PRO A 123 -9.88 0.50 -6.99
N LYS A 124 -11.05 0.87 -6.47
CA LYS A 124 -11.74 2.12 -6.78
C LYS A 124 -12.36 2.71 -5.51
N LEU A 125 -12.00 3.94 -5.17
CA LEU A 125 -12.50 4.60 -3.96
C LEU A 125 -13.97 5.00 -4.10
N ILE A 126 -14.35 5.49 -5.28
CA ILE A 126 -15.68 6.02 -5.56
C ILE A 126 -16.68 4.87 -5.69
N THR A 127 -17.77 4.99 -4.95
CA THR A 127 -18.97 4.17 -5.06
C THR A 127 -19.91 4.79 -6.09
N ASP A 128 -20.21 4.07 -7.16
CA ASP A 128 -21.14 4.49 -8.21
C ASP A 128 -21.94 3.30 -8.75
N HIS A 129 -22.48 3.38 -9.97
CA HIS A 129 -23.29 2.31 -10.55
C HIS A 129 -22.46 1.07 -10.92
N ASP A 130 -21.21 1.26 -11.35
CA ASP A 130 -20.31 0.18 -11.79
C ASP A 130 -19.54 -0.46 -10.63
N TRP A 131 -19.32 0.29 -9.55
CA TRP A 131 -18.57 -0.19 -8.40
C TRP A 131 -19.28 0.13 -7.08
N LYS A 132 -19.80 -0.90 -6.42
CA LYS A 132 -20.51 -0.78 -5.13
C LYS A 132 -19.61 -0.95 -3.91
N HIS A 133 -18.36 -1.33 -4.11
CA HIS A 133 -17.40 -1.63 -3.04
C HIS A 133 -16.35 -0.53 -2.88
N GLY A 134 -16.75 0.73 -3.09
CA GLY A 134 -15.89 1.87 -2.77
C GLY A 134 -15.67 2.00 -1.27
N ILE A 135 -14.85 2.97 -0.84
CA ILE A 135 -14.59 3.14 0.59
C ILE A 135 -15.90 3.42 1.32
N TYR A 136 -16.05 2.86 2.52
CA TYR A 136 -17.24 2.99 3.37
C TYR A 136 -18.56 2.45 2.77
N GLY A 137 -18.54 1.90 1.55
CA GLY A 137 -19.71 1.39 0.84
C GLY A 137 -20.70 2.47 0.36
N ASP A 138 -20.33 3.75 0.47
CA ASP A 138 -21.19 4.89 0.10
C ASP A 138 -20.40 6.19 -0.22
N PHE A 139 -19.14 6.06 -0.65
CA PHE A 139 -18.29 7.20 -0.96
C PHE A 139 -18.52 7.71 -2.39
N SER A 140 -19.45 8.64 -2.55
CA SER A 140 -19.80 9.23 -3.85
C SER A 140 -18.71 10.14 -4.41
N ALA A 141 -18.81 10.49 -5.70
CA ALA A 141 -17.93 11.48 -6.32
C ALA A 141 -17.95 12.83 -5.59
N ALA A 142 -19.13 13.27 -5.11
CA ALA A 142 -19.26 14.49 -4.32
C ALA A 142 -18.47 14.40 -3.00
N ARG A 143 -18.60 13.30 -2.26
CA ARG A 143 -17.83 13.09 -1.02
C ARG A 143 -16.32 13.02 -1.27
N ASN A 144 -15.92 12.43 -2.40
CA ASN A 144 -14.53 12.42 -2.83
C ASN A 144 -14.01 13.85 -3.07
N SER A 145 -14.75 14.66 -3.83
CA SER A 145 -14.40 16.07 -4.07
C SER A 145 -14.35 16.89 -2.78
N ASP A 146 -15.31 16.70 -1.87
CA ASP A 146 -15.33 17.38 -0.57
C ASP A 146 -14.13 16.99 0.29
N LEU A 147 -13.75 15.71 0.29
CA LEU A 147 -12.60 15.23 1.05
C LEU A 147 -11.28 15.79 0.48
N ILE A 148 -11.13 15.82 -0.84
CA ILE A 148 -9.95 16.39 -1.51
C ILE A 148 -9.83 17.89 -1.18
N ALA A 149 -10.92 18.64 -1.34
CA ALA A 149 -10.94 20.06 -1.00
C ALA A 149 -10.59 20.30 0.48
N LEU A 150 -11.07 19.45 1.39
CA LEU A 150 -10.72 19.52 2.80
C LEU A 150 -9.24 19.16 3.03
N MET A 151 -8.67 18.17 2.33
CA MET A 151 -7.25 17.84 2.42
C MET A 151 -6.35 19.01 2.02
N GLU A 152 -6.74 19.76 0.98
CA GLU A 152 -6.01 20.94 0.50
C GLU A 152 -6.10 22.13 1.47
N GLN A 153 -7.24 22.29 2.16
CA GLN A 153 -7.49 23.41 3.07
C GLN A 153 -7.01 23.14 4.50
N ASP A 154 -7.34 21.97 5.04
CA ASP A 154 -7.01 21.50 6.38
C ASP A 154 -6.81 19.99 6.39
N PHE A 155 -5.57 19.61 6.09
CA PHE A 155 -5.13 18.21 6.07
C PHE A 155 -5.44 17.47 7.39
N THR A 156 -5.28 18.14 8.54
CA THR A 156 -5.49 17.49 9.84
C THR A 156 -6.97 17.18 10.04
N ALA A 157 -7.85 18.14 9.76
CA ALA A 157 -9.29 17.92 9.82
C ALA A 157 -9.74 16.85 8.83
N ALA A 158 -9.16 16.81 7.62
CA ALA A 158 -9.46 15.79 6.63
C ALA A 158 -9.15 14.37 7.13
N VAL A 159 -7.96 14.18 7.73
CA VAL A 159 -7.54 12.88 8.28
C VAL A 159 -8.45 12.46 9.44
N VAL A 160 -8.79 13.38 10.34
CA VAL A 160 -9.74 13.08 11.44
C VAL A 160 -11.10 12.68 10.91
N ARG A 161 -11.62 13.39 9.90
CA ARG A 161 -12.90 13.08 9.25
C ARG A 161 -12.85 11.70 8.59
N LEU A 162 -11.79 11.38 7.86
CA LEU A 162 -11.60 10.08 7.22
C LEU A 162 -11.71 8.95 8.25
N VAL A 163 -10.98 9.04 9.36
CA VAL A 163 -11.01 8.02 10.43
C VAL A 163 -12.38 7.94 11.09
N ALA A 164 -13.05 9.07 11.32
CA ALA A 164 -14.37 9.10 11.93
C ALA A 164 -15.44 8.42 11.04
N GLU A 165 -15.40 8.70 9.74
CA GLU A 165 -16.32 8.11 8.75
C GLU A 165 -16.13 6.60 8.61
N GLY A 166 -14.93 6.08 8.83
CA GLY A 166 -14.66 4.64 8.88
C GLY A 166 -15.40 3.88 9.99
N ARG A 167 -15.98 4.57 10.99
CA ARG A 167 -16.74 3.95 12.09
C ARG A 167 -18.25 3.96 11.89
N ASN A 168 -18.72 4.12 10.65
CA ASN A 168 -20.15 4.19 10.32
C ASN A 168 -20.90 2.85 10.48
N SER A 169 -22.23 2.89 10.48
CA SER A 169 -23.08 1.71 10.67
C SER A 169 -22.91 0.67 9.56
N ARG A 170 -22.77 1.09 8.30
CA ARG A 170 -22.56 0.19 7.16
C ARG A 170 -21.27 -0.62 7.29
N ASN A 171 -20.19 -0.01 7.78
CA ASN A 171 -18.93 -0.71 8.02
C ASN A 171 -19.04 -1.72 9.18
N ARG A 172 -19.93 -1.47 10.15
CA ARG A 172 -20.25 -2.46 11.20
C ARG A 172 -21.11 -3.60 10.65
N GLU A 173 -22.05 -3.29 9.77
CA GLU A 173 -22.89 -4.27 9.07
C GLU A 173 -22.07 -5.17 8.15
N SER A 174 -21.08 -4.65 7.42
CA SER A 174 -20.17 -5.46 6.59
C SER A 174 -19.30 -6.42 7.42
N CYS A 175 -18.84 -6.00 8.60
CA CYS A 175 -18.07 -6.87 9.51
C CYS A 175 -18.93 -7.93 10.22
N THR A 176 -20.22 -7.66 10.48
CA THR A 176 -21.13 -8.57 11.19
C THR A 176 -21.96 -9.44 10.25
N GLY A 177 -22.15 -8.99 9.02
CA GLY A 177 -22.73 -9.75 7.92
C GLY A 177 -21.72 -10.77 7.43
N LYS A 178 -21.78 -11.98 7.99
CA LYS A 178 -21.10 -13.21 7.55
C LYS A 178 -20.43 -13.08 6.18
N SER A 179 -19.10 -13.07 6.17
CA SER A 179 -18.30 -13.54 5.05
C SER A 179 -18.84 -14.92 4.65
N ARG A 180 -19.60 -14.95 3.55
CA ARG A 180 -19.96 -16.19 2.85
C ARG A 180 -18.88 -16.49 1.81
#